data_AF-A0A5M9MK93-F1
#
_entry.id   AF-A0A5M9MK93-F1
#
_cell.length_a   1.000
_cell.length_b   1.000
_cell.length_c   1.000
_cell.angle_alpha   90.00
_cell.angle_beta   90.00
_cell.angle_gamma   90.00
#
_symmetry.space_group_name_H-M   'P 1'
#
loop_
_entity.id
_entity.type
_entity.pdbx_description
1 polymer ?
#
loop_
_entity_poly.entity_id
_entity_poly.type
_entity_poly.pdbx_seq_one_letter_code
_entity_poly.pdbx_strand_id
1 'polypeptide(L)'
;MGNPPLAIGGATIDNDLVSSSHGDLVSQVALFEKAYANKPDPAPWTAESAVFGFWIGINESMVAGFEMNHTDVSVVYYDSWAFMTKVLDRPLDYGFPDATCINQDGSSCFWWNDYHPSSKYHRLQAEDMKSVLMRPGW
;
A
#
# COMPACT_ATOMS: atom_id res chain seq x y z
N MET A 1 -31.03 0.07 -9.01
CA MET A 1 -29.74 -0.66 -9.13
C MET A 1 -28.79 -0.01 -8.16
N GLY A 2 -28.13 -0.78 -7.28
CA GLY A 2 -27.22 -0.22 -6.28
C GLY A 2 -25.98 0.39 -6.91
N ASN A 3 -25.33 1.33 -6.21
CA ASN A 3 -24.09 1.91 -6.71
C ASN A 3 -22.98 0.84 -6.76
N PRO A 4 -22.17 0.81 -7.82
CA PRO A 4 -21.10 -0.19 -7.97
C PRO A 4 -19.97 0.06 -6.96
N PRO A 5 -19.30 -1.00 -6.45
CA PRO A 5 -18.17 -0.84 -5.54
C PRO A 5 -16.99 -0.18 -6.26
N LEU A 6 -16.46 0.89 -5.67
CA LEU A 6 -15.27 1.62 -6.16
C LEU A 6 -13.95 1.10 -5.57
N ALA A 7 -14.03 0.08 -4.71
CA ALA A 7 -12.88 -0.61 -4.15
C ALA A 7 -13.06 -2.10 -4.46
N ILE A 8 -12.26 -2.60 -5.39
CA ILE A 8 -12.30 -3.99 -5.84
C ILE A 8 -10.91 -4.60 -5.68
N GLY A 9 -10.82 -5.69 -4.93
CA GLY A 9 -9.58 -6.46 -4.81
C GLY A 9 -9.16 -7.05 -6.16
N GLY A 10 -7.87 -6.96 -6.48
CA GLY A 10 -7.33 -7.46 -7.75
C GLY A 10 -7.41 -6.47 -8.93
N ALA A 11 -7.78 -5.21 -8.68
CA ALA A 11 -7.62 -4.14 -9.65
C ALA A 11 -6.13 -3.86 -9.95
N THR A 12 -5.82 -3.48 -11.18
CA THR A 12 -4.44 -3.19 -11.62
C THR A 12 -4.23 -1.68 -11.81
N ILE A 13 -2.98 -1.24 -11.92
CA ILE A 13 -2.69 0.14 -12.37
C ILE A 13 -2.92 0.24 -13.88
N ASP A 14 -2.50 -0.80 -14.59
CA ASP A 14 -2.52 -0.90 -16.04
C ASP A 14 -2.74 -2.37 -16.43
N ASN A 15 -3.81 -2.62 -17.19
CA ASN A 15 -4.16 -3.97 -17.65
C ASN A 15 -3.24 -4.50 -18.75
N ASP A 16 -2.48 -3.63 -19.42
CA ASP A 16 -1.50 -4.05 -20.44
C ASP A 16 -0.25 -4.66 -19.78
N LEU A 17 0.04 -4.30 -18.52
CA LEU A 17 1.13 -4.88 -17.73
C LEU A 17 0.72 -6.11 -16.96
N VAL A 18 -0.45 -6.06 -16.30
CA VAL A 18 -1.01 -7.19 -15.56
C VAL A 18 -2.51 -7.24 -15.83
N SER A 19 -2.98 -8.29 -16.50
CA SER A 19 -4.40 -8.42 -16.82
C SER A 19 -5.25 -8.65 -15.57
N SER A 20 -6.36 -7.92 -15.41
CA SER A 20 -7.37 -8.17 -14.39
C SER A 20 -8.78 -8.19 -14.96
N SER A 21 -9.63 -9.08 -14.41
CA SER A 21 -11.06 -9.10 -14.69
C SER A 21 -11.84 -7.96 -14.03
N HIS A 22 -11.20 -7.16 -13.17
CA HIS A 22 -11.83 -6.13 -12.34
C HIS A 22 -11.49 -4.70 -12.76
N GLY A 23 -10.85 -4.54 -13.93
CA GLY A 23 -10.46 -3.25 -14.47
C GLY A 23 -9.22 -2.64 -13.80
N ASP A 24 -8.59 -1.71 -14.50
CA ASP A 24 -7.47 -0.93 -14.00
C ASP A 24 -7.94 0.37 -13.32
N LEU A 25 -7.00 1.14 -12.77
CA LEU A 25 -7.26 2.45 -12.19
C LEU A 25 -8.05 3.37 -13.14
N VAL A 26 -7.72 3.38 -14.43
CA VAL A 26 -8.38 4.24 -15.43
C VAL A 26 -9.86 3.88 -15.53
N SER A 27 -10.17 2.59 -15.62
CA SER A 27 -11.54 2.11 -15.68
C SER A 27 -12.34 2.40 -14.39
N GLN A 28 -11.70 2.35 -13.22
CA GLN A 28 -12.36 2.66 -11.94
C GLN A 28 -12.59 4.17 -11.74
N VAL A 29 -11.67 5.02 -12.21
CA VAL A 29 -11.90 6.48 -12.27
C VAL A 29 -13.06 6.79 -13.20
N ALA A 30 -13.10 6.18 -14.39
CA ALA A 30 -14.21 6.37 -15.33
C ALA A 30 -15.56 5.89 -14.74
N LEU A 31 -15.56 4.82 -13.93
CA LEU A 31 -16.74 4.36 -13.21
C LEU A 31 -17.18 5.37 -12.14
N PHE A 32 -16.23 5.93 -11.38
CA PHE A 32 -16.50 7.01 -10.43
C PHE A 32 -17.10 8.23 -11.14
N GLU A 33 -16.48 8.69 -12.23
CA GLU A 33 -16.97 9.85 -12.98
C GLU A 33 -18.41 9.64 -13.45
N LYS A 34 -18.68 8.47 -14.04
CA LYS A 34 -20.01 8.13 -14.52
C LYS A 34 -21.05 8.05 -13.41
N ALA A 35 -20.70 7.47 -12.26
CA ALA A 35 -21.66 7.18 -11.20
C ALA A 35 -21.81 8.31 -10.18
N TYR A 36 -20.76 9.09 -9.91
CA TYR A 36 -20.70 9.99 -8.75
C TYR A 36 -20.31 11.43 -9.07
N ALA A 37 -19.70 11.74 -10.24
CA ALA A 37 -19.26 13.11 -10.53
C ALA A 37 -20.42 14.13 -10.57
N ASN A 38 -21.62 13.68 -10.91
CA ASN A 38 -22.81 14.51 -11.01
C ASN A 38 -23.62 14.61 -9.71
N LYS A 39 -23.06 14.19 -8.56
CA LYS A 39 -23.69 14.33 -7.22
C LYS A 39 -25.10 13.73 -7.18
N PRO A 40 -25.27 12.43 -7.51
CA PRO A 40 -26.59 11.83 -7.63
C PRO A 40 -27.31 11.81 -6.27
N ASP A 41 -28.64 11.85 -6.26
CA ASP A 41 -29.47 11.77 -5.04
C ASP A 41 -29.09 10.65 -4.05
N PRO A 42 -28.72 9.42 -4.47
CA PRO A 42 -28.27 8.37 -3.55
C PRO A 42 -26.87 8.60 -2.93
N ALA A 43 -26.08 9.56 -3.42
CA ALA A 43 -24.75 9.91 -2.92
C ALA A 43 -24.46 11.41 -3.13
N PRO A 44 -25.17 12.31 -2.43
CA PRO A 44 -25.01 13.75 -2.58
C PRO A 44 -23.70 14.22 -1.93
N TRP A 45 -23.03 15.20 -2.55
CA TRP A 45 -21.83 15.80 -1.99
C TRP A 45 -21.60 17.22 -2.52
N THR A 46 -20.87 18.03 -1.74
CA THR A 46 -20.42 19.37 -2.13
C THR A 46 -18.90 19.48 -2.07
N ALA A 47 -18.31 20.54 -2.63
CA ALA A 47 -16.86 20.74 -2.57
C ALA A 47 -16.36 20.90 -1.13
N GLU A 48 -17.21 21.36 -0.21
CA GLU A 48 -16.90 21.62 1.19
C GLU A 48 -17.07 20.37 2.08
N SER A 49 -17.73 19.32 1.59
CA SER A 49 -18.11 18.13 2.37
C SER A 49 -17.55 16.83 1.82
N ALA A 50 -16.80 16.87 0.72
CA ALA A 50 -16.26 15.68 0.06
C ALA A 50 -14.74 15.55 0.25
N VAL A 51 -14.30 14.32 0.54
CA VAL A 51 -12.91 13.87 0.38
C VAL A 51 -12.94 12.62 -0.49
N PHE A 52 -12.18 12.63 -1.59
CA PHE A 52 -12.03 11.47 -2.47
C PHE A 52 -10.65 10.85 -2.26
N GLY A 53 -10.63 9.59 -1.85
CA GLY A 53 -9.39 8.82 -1.68
C GLY A 53 -9.22 7.84 -2.83
N PHE A 54 -8.06 7.85 -3.47
CA PHE A 54 -7.65 6.82 -4.42
C PHE A 54 -6.61 5.95 -3.75
N TRP A 55 -6.90 4.65 -3.63
CA TRP A 55 -5.95 3.68 -3.07
C TRP A 55 -5.50 2.74 -4.16
N ILE A 56 -4.18 2.64 -4.34
CA ILE A 56 -3.54 1.72 -5.28
C ILE A 56 -2.52 0.92 -4.48
N GLY A 57 -2.81 -0.37 -4.28
CA GLY A 57 -1.90 -1.31 -3.63
C GLY A 57 -1.33 -2.26 -4.67
N ILE A 58 -0.01 -2.48 -4.66
CA ILE A 58 0.56 -3.66 -5.30
C ILE A 58 0.30 -4.84 -4.37
N ASN A 59 -0.70 -5.65 -4.71
CA ASN A 59 -1.07 -6.81 -3.92
C ASN A 59 -0.27 -8.05 -4.36
N GLU A 60 -0.10 -9.01 -3.46
CA GLU A 60 0.61 -10.28 -3.67
C GLU A 60 0.27 -10.96 -5.01
N SER A 61 -1.01 -10.97 -5.40
CA SER A 61 -1.48 -11.58 -6.65
C SER A 61 -0.90 -10.95 -7.92
N MET A 62 -0.64 -9.63 -7.89
CA MET A 62 -0.02 -8.91 -9.01
C MET A 62 1.44 -9.30 -9.16
N VAL A 63 2.15 -9.40 -8.04
CA VAL A 63 3.57 -9.79 -8.01
C VAL A 63 3.73 -11.25 -8.42
N ALA A 64 2.84 -12.13 -7.97
CA ALA A 64 2.79 -13.52 -8.41
C ALA A 64 2.51 -13.64 -9.91
N GLY A 65 1.56 -12.85 -10.45
CA GLY A 65 1.29 -12.78 -11.89
C GLY A 65 2.50 -12.35 -12.71
N PHE A 66 3.21 -11.33 -12.23
CA PHE A 66 4.43 -10.84 -12.87
C PHE A 66 5.56 -11.89 -12.83
N GLU A 67 5.78 -12.54 -11.68
CA GLU A 67 6.78 -13.60 -11.51
C GLU A 67 6.53 -14.80 -12.44
N MET A 68 5.27 -15.20 -12.64
CA MET A 68 4.91 -16.29 -13.56
C MET A 68 5.18 -15.96 -15.04
N ASN A 69 5.01 -14.70 -15.44
CA ASN A 69 5.08 -14.28 -16.84
C ASN A 69 6.44 -13.71 -17.26
N HIS A 70 7.29 -13.31 -16.29
CA HIS A 70 8.60 -12.72 -16.54
C HIS A 70 9.70 -13.55 -15.87
N THR A 71 10.01 -14.69 -16.47
CA THR A 71 11.00 -15.67 -15.93
C THR A 71 12.46 -15.23 -16.08
N ASP A 72 12.72 -14.13 -16.78
CA ASP A 72 14.05 -13.53 -17.00
C ASP A 72 14.46 -12.54 -15.89
N VAL A 73 13.56 -12.25 -14.95
CA VAL A 73 13.81 -11.35 -13.82
C VAL A 73 13.58 -12.07 -12.49
N SER A 74 14.35 -11.70 -11.47
CA SER A 74 14.08 -12.12 -10.10
C SER A 74 13.08 -11.16 -9.46
N VAL A 75 11.94 -11.68 -9.04
CA VAL A 75 10.88 -10.90 -8.42
C VAL A 75 10.84 -11.22 -6.93
N VAL A 76 10.75 -10.19 -6.09
CA VAL A 76 10.63 -10.36 -4.64
C VAL A 76 9.47 -9.51 -4.16
N TYR A 77 8.58 -10.13 -3.38
CA TYR A 77 7.53 -9.42 -2.65
C TYR A 77 7.98 -9.16 -1.21
N TYR A 78 7.90 -7.91 -0.77
CA TYR A 78 8.13 -7.51 0.62
C TYR A 78 6.92 -6.73 1.14
N ASP A 79 6.23 -7.30 2.13
CA ASP A 79 5.11 -6.65 2.79
C ASP A 79 5.61 -5.67 3.86
N SER A 80 5.95 -4.45 3.43
CA SER A 80 6.39 -3.39 4.33
C SER A 80 5.31 -2.98 5.33
N TRP A 81 4.03 -3.15 4.98
CA TRP A 81 2.91 -2.81 5.85
C TRP A 81 2.86 -3.77 7.04
N ALA A 82 2.88 -5.08 6.79
CA ALA A 82 2.88 -6.09 7.85
C ALA A 82 4.06 -5.91 8.82
N PHE A 83 5.25 -5.63 8.29
CA PHE A 83 6.41 -5.37 9.15
C PHE A 83 6.24 -4.09 9.99
N MET A 84 5.79 -2.99 9.38
CA MET A 84 5.58 -1.74 10.09
C MET A 84 4.55 -1.89 11.22
N THR A 85 3.41 -2.52 10.92
CA THR A 85 2.35 -2.80 11.90
C THR A 85 2.87 -3.64 13.05
N LYS A 86 3.65 -4.70 12.77
CA LYS A 86 4.27 -5.54 13.79
C LYS A 86 5.15 -4.74 14.76
N VAL A 87 5.91 -3.76 14.25
CA VAL A 87 6.76 -2.90 15.10
C VAL A 87 5.91 -1.90 15.89
N LEU A 88 4.89 -1.29 15.27
CA LEU A 88 4.00 -0.33 15.94
C LEU A 88 3.10 -0.98 17.00
N ASP A 89 2.72 -2.24 16.85
CA ASP A 89 1.93 -2.98 17.85
C ASP A 89 2.74 -3.34 19.09
N ARG A 90 4.07 -3.49 18.95
CA ARG A 90 5.00 -3.88 20.03
C ARG A 90 6.30 -3.06 20.02
N PRO A 91 6.25 -1.72 20.14
CA PRO A 91 7.41 -0.86 19.94
C PRO A 91 8.56 -1.17 20.91
N LEU A 92 8.23 -1.60 22.13
CA LEU A 92 9.21 -1.97 23.17
C LEU A 92 10.07 -3.17 22.76
N ASP A 93 9.50 -4.17 22.06
CA ASP A 93 10.24 -5.35 21.59
C ASP A 93 11.33 -4.97 20.57
N TYR A 94 11.16 -3.81 19.91
CA TYR A 94 12.07 -3.25 18.92
C TYR A 94 12.92 -2.09 19.48
N GLY A 95 12.81 -1.85 20.79
CA GLY A 95 13.55 -0.82 21.51
C GLY A 95 13.10 0.60 21.23
N PHE A 96 11.86 0.81 20.79
CA PHE A 96 11.22 2.14 20.78
C PHE A 96 10.40 2.30 22.06
N PRO A 97 10.33 3.50 22.66
CA PRO A 97 9.60 3.71 23.90
C PRO A 97 8.09 3.56 23.70
N ASP A 98 7.56 3.99 22.56
CA ASP A 98 6.17 3.80 22.14
C ASP A 98 6.02 3.99 20.61
N ALA A 99 4.79 3.82 20.10
CA ALA A 99 4.46 3.88 18.68
C ALA A 99 4.20 5.29 18.13
N THR A 100 4.20 6.31 19.00
CA THR A 100 3.80 7.68 18.70
C THR A 100 4.91 8.71 18.90
N CYS A 101 6.00 8.33 19.57
CA CYS A 101 7.04 9.27 19.94
C CYS A 101 7.81 9.78 18.72
N ILE A 102 8.16 11.06 18.75
CA ILE A 102 8.85 11.79 17.67
C ILE A 102 10.10 12.44 18.22
N ASN A 103 11.24 12.25 17.54
CA ASN A 103 12.43 13.07 17.74
C ASN A 103 13.35 13.07 16.51
N GLN A 104 14.33 13.97 16.48
CA GLN A 104 15.25 14.12 15.34
C GLN A 104 16.65 13.54 15.62
N ASP A 105 16.76 12.50 16.45
CA ASP A 105 18.04 11.80 16.65
C ASP A 105 18.17 10.54 15.78
N GLY A 106 17.07 10.08 15.18
CA GLY A 106 17.03 8.95 14.26
C GLY A 106 17.10 7.57 14.93
N SER A 107 17.10 7.48 16.27
CA SER A 107 17.33 6.24 16.99
C SER A 107 16.50 6.01 18.25
N SER A 108 16.14 7.07 19.00
CA SER A 108 15.41 6.89 20.27
C SER A 108 13.91 6.77 20.05
N CYS A 109 13.38 7.38 18.99
CA CYS A 109 11.96 7.31 18.65
C CYS A 109 11.65 6.52 17.39
N PHE A 110 10.42 6.01 17.30
CA PHE A 110 9.94 5.36 16.09
C PHE A 110 9.88 6.39 14.95
N TRP A 111 9.36 7.59 15.22
CA TRP A 111 9.19 8.64 14.22
C TRP A 111 10.31 9.69 14.29
N TRP A 112 10.78 10.11 13.12
CA TRP A 112 11.68 11.26 12.95
C TRP A 112 10.91 12.59 12.89
N ASN A 113 9.77 12.58 12.21
CA ASN A 113 8.80 13.67 12.12
C ASN A 113 7.40 13.07 11.89
N ASP A 114 6.40 13.92 11.63
CA ASP A 114 5.00 13.50 11.44
C ASP A 114 4.74 12.58 10.23
N TYR A 115 5.77 12.30 9.42
CA TYR A 115 5.66 11.50 8.19
C TYR A 115 6.67 10.36 8.10
N HIS A 116 7.88 10.54 8.64
CA HIS A 116 9.02 9.65 8.38
C HIS A 116 9.37 8.83 9.63
N PRO A 117 9.52 7.51 9.52
CA PRO A 117 10.10 6.71 10.59
C PRO A 117 11.60 6.98 10.71
N SER A 118 12.17 6.62 11.86
CA SER A 118 13.55 6.88 12.19
C SER A 118 14.53 5.96 11.45
N SER A 119 15.80 6.35 11.40
CA SER A 119 16.86 5.52 10.81
C SER A 119 16.99 4.16 11.50
N LYS A 120 16.71 4.06 12.81
CA LYS A 120 16.64 2.78 13.52
C LYS A 120 15.54 1.88 12.98
N TYR A 121 14.34 2.41 12.71
CA TYR A 121 13.28 1.62 12.07
C TYR A 121 13.71 1.15 10.68
N HIS A 122 14.26 2.04 9.86
CA HIS A 122 14.74 1.67 8.52
C HIS A 122 15.80 0.56 8.57
N ARG A 123 16.67 0.55 9.58
CA ARG A 123 17.62 -0.55 9.78
C ARG A 123 16.91 -1.86 10.11
N LEU A 124 15.93 -1.86 11.01
CA LEU A 124 15.14 -3.06 11.33
C LEU A 124 14.39 -3.59 10.10
N GLN A 125 13.80 -2.69 9.31
CA GLN A 125 13.13 -3.02 8.07
C GLN A 125 14.10 -3.65 7.05
N ALA A 126 15.28 -3.07 6.88
CA ALA A 126 16.30 -3.63 5.99
C ALA A 126 16.77 -5.03 6.43
N GLU A 127 16.87 -5.29 7.73
CA GLU A 127 17.20 -6.64 8.24
C GLU A 127 16.07 -7.65 7.96
N ASP A 128 14.81 -7.25 8.13
CA ASP A 128 13.65 -8.10 7.83
C ASP A 128 13.56 -8.43 6.33
N MET A 129 13.82 -7.43 5.47
CA MET A 129 13.86 -7.57 4.01
C MET A 129 14.87 -8.63 3.53
N LYS A 130 15.97 -8.86 4.26
CA LYS A 130 16.95 -9.89 3.86
C LYS A 130 16.32 -11.28 3.75
N SER A 131 15.32 -11.59 4.58
CA SER A 131 14.64 -12.89 4.56
C SER A 131 13.88 -13.16 3.25
N VAL A 132 13.42 -12.10 2.57
CA VAL A 132 12.73 -12.22 1.28
C VAL A 132 13.66 -12.06 0.09
N LEU A 133 14.75 -11.29 0.24
CA LEU A 133 15.77 -11.09 -0.79
C LEU A 133 16.66 -12.32 -1.02
N MET A 134 16.82 -13.21 -0.03
CA MET A 134 17.62 -14.43 -0.16
C MET A 134 16.91 -15.58 -0.91
N ARG A 135 15.74 -15.34 -1.52
CA ARG A 135 14.99 -16.37 -2.26
C ARG A 135 15.54 -16.78 -3.64
N PRO A 136 16.38 -16.00 -4.36
CA PRO A 136 17.01 -16.47 -5.58
C PRO A 136 18.52 -16.73 -5.40
N GLY A 137 18.91 -17.87 -4.81
CA GLY A 137 20.21 -18.52 -5.07
C GLY A 137 21.51 -17.71 -4.99
N TRP A 138 21.61 -16.70 -4.12
CA TRP A 138 22.89 -16.03 -3.77
C TRP A 138 23.47 -16.58 -2.47
#